data_AF-A0A8H5C348-F1
#
_entry.id   AF-A0A8H5C348-F1
#
_cell.length_a   1.000
_cell.length_b   1.000
_cell.length_c   1.000
_cell.angle_alpha   90.00
_cell.angle_beta   90.00
_cell.angle_gamma   90.00
#
_symmetry.space_group_name_H-M   'P 1'
#
loop_
_entity.id
_entity.type
_entity.pdbx_description
1 polymer ?
#
loop_
_entity_poly.entity_id
_entity_poly.type
_entity_poly.pdbx_seq_one_letter_code
_entity_poly.pdbx_strand_id
1 'polypeptide(L)'
;MVSDKIDAEVLDAAGPGLRAVSTMSVGYEHVDVQELAKRSIALGYTPDVLTEAVADVCIMLALMAGRNAKQTSALVNEGNFSWAPFLFCGPQLSAPSPSRQRTAGFIGFGRIAKATLARLVPFGFTRCVYGANPHSTRQGSNDDSDKELADRLGLTSVRRVDLDTVASESDVVFVLAPGGPSTYHVVNEEFLRKMKKMGVLVNASRGTLVDSDALAKVLKEGGIWAAGLDVVEGEPNIPADHPLVREPR
;
A
#
# COMPACT_ATOMS: atom_id res chain seq x y z
N MET A 1 18.45 12.93 -7.22
CA MET A 1 17.66 12.51 -6.04
C MET A 1 16.51 11.63 -6.51
N VAL A 2 15.96 10.76 -5.65
CA VAL A 2 14.85 9.86 -6.02
C VAL A 2 13.57 10.63 -6.42
N SER A 3 13.49 11.91 -6.04
CA SER A 3 12.43 12.84 -6.41
C SER A 3 12.66 13.60 -7.73
N ASP A 4 13.86 13.53 -8.31
CA ASP A 4 14.18 14.31 -9.51
C ASP A 4 13.57 13.64 -10.73
N LYS A 5 12.92 14.42 -11.57
CA LYS A 5 12.43 13.92 -12.86
C LYS A 5 13.60 13.84 -13.84
N ILE A 6 13.89 12.63 -14.33
CA ILE A 6 14.92 12.39 -15.34
C ILE A 6 14.20 12.22 -16.69
N ASP A 7 14.00 13.33 -17.38
CA ASP A 7 13.33 13.41 -18.68
C ASP A 7 14.28 13.89 -19.80
N ALA A 8 13.73 14.06 -21.00
CA ALA A 8 14.51 14.43 -22.19
C ALA A 8 15.36 15.69 -21.98
N GLU A 9 14.86 16.69 -21.25
CA GLU A 9 15.58 17.95 -21.00
C GLU A 9 16.86 17.70 -20.18
N VAL A 10 16.75 16.92 -19.10
CA VAL A 10 17.91 16.53 -18.29
C VAL A 10 18.91 15.70 -19.10
N LEU A 11 18.41 14.78 -19.92
CA LEU A 11 19.24 13.92 -20.76
C LEU A 11 19.95 14.70 -21.88
N ASP A 12 19.33 15.74 -22.42
CA ASP A 12 19.94 16.65 -23.40
C ASP A 12 21.02 17.50 -22.76
N ALA A 13 20.75 18.07 -21.58
CA ALA A 13 21.71 18.86 -20.82
C ALA A 13 22.95 18.06 -20.39
N ALA A 14 22.79 16.77 -20.07
CA ALA A 14 23.91 15.88 -19.74
C ALA A 14 24.84 15.61 -20.93
N GLY A 15 24.33 15.75 -22.16
CA GLY A 15 25.10 15.64 -23.39
C GLY A 15 25.47 14.20 -23.80
N PRO A 16 26.18 14.04 -24.93
CA PRO A 16 26.42 12.74 -25.57
C PRO A 16 27.39 11.83 -24.80
N GLY A 17 27.98 12.31 -23.71
CA GLY A 17 28.85 11.54 -22.82
C GLY A 17 28.10 10.65 -21.83
N LEU A 18 26.79 10.89 -21.62
CA LEU A 18 26.00 10.10 -20.67
C LEU A 18 25.88 8.64 -21.17
N ARG A 19 26.08 7.68 -20.25
CA ARG A 19 26.05 6.22 -20.54
C ARG A 19 25.15 5.44 -19.60
N ALA A 20 24.96 5.94 -18.38
CA ALA A 20 24.11 5.29 -17.40
C ALA A 20 23.42 6.33 -16.51
N VAL A 21 22.19 6.00 -16.11
CA VAL A 21 21.45 6.62 -15.01
C VAL A 21 21.28 5.56 -13.94
N SER A 22 21.53 5.90 -12.68
CA SER A 22 21.34 4.99 -11.55
C SER A 22 20.50 5.66 -10.48
N THR A 23 19.48 4.98 -9.99
CA THR A 23 18.62 5.47 -8.91
C THR A 23 18.73 4.58 -7.68
N MET A 24 18.75 5.20 -6.50
CA MET A 24 18.71 4.51 -5.21
C MET A 24 17.25 4.27 -4.80
N SER A 25 16.49 3.60 -5.66
CA SER A 25 15.07 3.33 -5.46
C SER A 25 14.63 2.05 -6.17
N VAL A 26 13.55 1.43 -5.67
CA VAL A 26 12.91 0.26 -6.30
C VAL A 26 12.06 0.68 -7.49
N GLY A 27 11.25 1.73 -7.33
CA GLY A 27 10.52 2.30 -8.45
C GLY A 27 11.30 3.40 -9.12
N TYR A 28 11.06 3.53 -10.42
CA TYR A 28 11.81 4.36 -11.35
C TYR A 28 10.85 5.16 -12.26
N GLU A 29 9.63 5.43 -11.78
CA GLU A 29 8.60 6.16 -12.52
C GLU A 29 9.01 7.61 -12.83
N HIS A 30 9.94 8.17 -12.05
CA HIS A 30 10.54 9.48 -12.27
C HIS A 30 11.59 9.50 -13.40
N VAL A 31 11.95 8.33 -13.95
CA VAL A 31 12.90 8.19 -15.04
C VAL A 31 12.18 7.83 -16.34
N ASP A 32 12.37 8.64 -17.38
CA ASP A 32 11.83 8.34 -18.70
C ASP A 32 12.61 7.19 -19.37
N VAL A 33 12.18 5.98 -19.09
CA VAL A 33 12.79 4.75 -19.64
C VAL A 33 12.72 4.66 -21.16
N GLN A 34 11.76 5.34 -21.80
CA GLN A 34 11.64 5.37 -23.25
C GLN A 34 12.73 6.26 -23.86
N GLU A 35 12.98 7.42 -23.24
CA GLU A 35 14.09 8.29 -23.64
C GLU A 35 15.46 7.64 -23.40
N LEU A 36 15.64 6.96 -22.26
CA LEU A 36 16.87 6.19 -22.02
C LEU A 36 17.10 5.13 -23.09
N ALA A 37 16.05 4.38 -23.45
CA ALA A 37 16.13 3.33 -24.46
C ALA A 37 16.49 3.89 -25.85
N LYS A 38 15.86 5.00 -26.28
CA LYS A 38 16.19 5.67 -27.55
C LYS A 38 17.66 6.08 -27.64
N ARG A 39 18.25 6.43 -26.50
CA ARG A 39 19.63 6.95 -26.38
C ARG A 39 20.65 5.87 -26.04
N SER A 40 20.24 4.60 -25.92
CA SER A 40 21.09 3.48 -25.44
C SER A 40 21.76 3.76 -24.08
N ILE A 41 21.05 4.44 -23.17
CA ILE A 41 21.54 4.74 -21.83
C ILE A 41 21.05 3.64 -20.87
N ALA A 42 21.97 3.05 -20.10
CA ALA A 42 21.62 2.01 -19.13
C ALA A 42 20.89 2.59 -17.90
N LEU A 43 19.92 1.86 -17.36
CA LEU A 43 19.27 2.19 -16.09
C LEU A 43 19.67 1.18 -15.00
N GLY A 44 20.28 1.68 -13.93
CA GLY A 44 20.45 0.96 -12.67
C GLY A 44 19.36 1.36 -11.67
N TYR A 45 18.82 0.37 -10.96
CA TYR A 45 17.90 0.58 -9.84
C TYR A 45 18.18 -0.49 -8.77
N THR A 46 17.56 -0.37 -7.60
CA THR A 46 17.85 -1.26 -6.46
C THR A 46 16.66 -2.19 -6.17
N PRO A 47 16.41 -3.23 -7.00
CA PRO A 47 15.37 -4.20 -6.67
C PRO A 47 15.70 -4.92 -5.36
N ASP A 48 14.66 -5.42 -4.69
CA ASP A 48 14.72 -6.31 -3.52
C ASP A 48 15.21 -5.71 -2.19
N VAL A 49 16.06 -4.68 -2.22
CA VAL A 49 16.71 -4.12 -1.01
C VAL A 49 15.73 -3.56 0.05
N LEU A 50 14.50 -3.22 -0.35
CA LEU A 50 13.47 -2.66 0.54
C LEU A 50 12.34 -3.65 0.89
N THR A 51 12.37 -4.88 0.37
CA THR A 51 11.20 -5.78 0.45
C THR A 51 10.74 -6.04 1.88
N GLU A 52 11.67 -6.45 2.74
CA GLU A 52 11.37 -6.78 4.13
C GLU A 52 11.03 -5.53 4.94
N ALA A 53 11.79 -4.44 4.75
CA ALA A 53 11.56 -3.19 5.47
C ALA A 53 10.18 -2.59 5.18
N VAL A 54 9.76 -2.56 3.90
CA VAL A 54 8.42 -2.06 3.54
C VAL A 54 7.32 -3.00 4.04
N ALA A 55 7.56 -4.32 4.04
CA ALA A 55 6.62 -5.27 4.63
C ALA A 55 6.45 -5.04 6.15
N ASP A 56 7.52 -4.70 6.87
CA ASP A 56 7.44 -4.33 8.29
C ASP A 56 6.63 -3.03 8.47
N VAL A 57 6.87 -2.03 7.62
CA VAL A 57 6.09 -0.77 7.61
C VAL A 57 4.60 -1.02 7.37
N CYS A 58 4.23 -1.91 6.45
CA CYS A 58 2.83 -2.28 6.23
C CYS A 58 2.16 -2.81 7.51
N ILE A 59 2.83 -3.70 8.25
CA ILE A 59 2.29 -4.25 9.50
C ILE A 59 2.21 -3.17 10.58
N MET A 60 3.24 -2.33 10.70
CA MET A 60 3.26 -1.18 11.61
C MET A 60 2.08 -0.24 11.35
N LEU A 61 1.87 0.15 10.09
CA LEU A 61 0.77 1.04 9.69
C LEU A 61 -0.60 0.42 9.94
N ALA A 62 -0.79 -0.87 9.64
CA ALA A 62 -2.02 -1.59 9.96
C ALA A 62 -2.33 -1.60 11.46
N LEU A 63 -1.31 -1.84 12.29
CA LEU A 63 -1.42 -1.82 13.76
C LEU A 63 -1.73 -0.43 14.28
N MET A 64 -1.01 0.60 13.80
CA MET A 64 -1.19 1.98 14.23
C MET A 64 -2.58 2.51 13.88
N ALA A 65 -3.06 2.27 12.66
CA ALA A 65 -4.39 2.65 12.20
C ALA A 65 -5.49 1.89 12.94
N GLY A 66 -5.35 0.57 13.11
CA GLY A 66 -6.33 -0.26 13.81
C GLY A 66 -6.46 0.05 15.30
N ARG A 67 -5.43 0.62 15.94
CA ARG A 67 -5.38 0.86 17.39
C ARG A 67 -5.32 2.34 17.79
N ASN A 68 -5.62 3.25 16.88
CA ASN A 68 -5.60 4.70 17.12
C ASN A 68 -4.27 5.16 17.77
N ALA A 69 -3.14 4.62 17.32
CA ALA A 69 -1.84 4.85 17.96
C ALA A 69 -1.43 6.33 17.87
N LYS A 70 -1.65 6.97 16.72
CA LYS A 70 -1.36 8.40 16.51
C LYS A 70 -2.08 9.30 17.52
N GLN A 71 -3.39 9.09 17.66
CA GLN A 71 -4.23 9.87 18.58
C GLN A 71 -3.85 9.60 20.04
N THR A 72 -3.55 8.35 20.36
CA THR A 72 -3.06 7.96 21.70
C THR A 72 -1.76 8.67 22.04
N SER A 73 -0.77 8.64 21.14
CA SER A 73 0.53 9.29 21.35
C SER A 73 0.40 10.80 21.48
N ALA A 74 -0.45 11.45 20.68
CA ALA A 74 -0.70 12.89 20.78
C ALA A 74 -1.25 13.27 22.17
N LEU A 75 -2.28 12.58 22.64
CA LEU A 75 -2.90 12.86 23.95
C LEU A 75 -1.94 12.63 25.12
N VAL A 76 -1.08 11.60 25.03
CA VAL A 76 -0.04 11.36 26.05
C VAL A 76 1.00 12.48 26.04
N ASN A 77 1.47 12.90 24.87
CA ASN A 77 2.48 13.96 24.74
C ASN A 77 1.97 15.33 25.23
N GLU A 78 0.65 15.57 25.16
CA GLU A 78 0.00 16.77 25.68
C GLU A 78 -0.25 16.72 27.20
N GLY A 79 0.04 15.59 27.87
CA GLY A 79 -0.24 15.41 29.30
C GLY A 79 -1.72 15.20 29.63
N ASN A 80 -2.56 14.94 28.62
CA ASN A 80 -4.01 14.83 28.73
C ASN A 80 -4.52 13.38 28.79
N PHE A 81 -3.63 12.40 29.02
CA PHE A 81 -4.01 10.99 29.06
C PHE A 81 -4.76 10.63 30.35
N SER A 82 -5.93 10.03 30.20
CA SER A 82 -6.63 9.28 31.26
C SER A 82 -7.07 7.94 30.70
N TRP A 83 -6.83 6.86 31.44
CA TRP A 83 -7.28 5.53 31.04
C TRP A 83 -8.81 5.46 31.07
N ALA A 84 -9.42 4.85 30.04
CA ALA A 84 -10.84 4.47 30.06
C ALA A 84 -11.08 3.20 29.22
N PRO A 85 -12.09 2.37 29.55
CA PRO A 85 -12.25 1.02 28.99
C PRO A 85 -12.35 0.91 27.47
N PHE A 86 -12.88 1.93 26.79
CA PHE A 86 -13.06 1.95 25.34
C PHE A 86 -12.16 2.97 24.63
N LEU A 87 -11.31 3.67 25.38
CA LEU A 87 -10.44 4.68 24.83
C LEU A 87 -9.41 4.01 23.92
N PHE A 88 -9.34 4.47 22.66
CA PHE A 88 -8.48 3.90 21.62
C PHE A 88 -8.76 2.42 21.29
N CYS A 89 -9.95 1.93 21.63
CA CYS A 89 -10.42 0.65 21.11
C CYS A 89 -10.76 0.79 19.63
N GLY A 90 -10.10 0.01 18.80
CA GLY A 90 -10.36 -0.14 17.38
C GLY A 90 -10.30 -1.61 16.96
N PRO A 91 -10.46 -1.91 15.66
CA PRO A 91 -10.36 -3.27 15.17
C PRO A 91 -8.97 -3.81 15.51
N GLN A 92 -8.95 -4.87 16.31
CA GLN A 92 -7.75 -5.64 16.54
C GLN A 92 -7.25 -6.18 15.18
N LEU A 93 -5.93 -6.20 14.95
CA LEU A 93 -5.38 -6.84 13.75
C LEU A 93 -5.45 -8.37 13.88
N SER A 94 -5.16 -8.91 15.07
CA SER A 94 -5.23 -10.34 15.34
C SER A 94 -6.64 -10.90 15.24
N ALA A 95 -6.79 -12.13 14.76
CA ALA A 95 -8.01 -12.92 14.90
C ALA A 95 -8.20 -13.33 16.38
N PRO A 96 -9.36 -13.02 16.99
CA PRO A 96 -9.58 -13.30 18.42
C PRO A 96 -9.93 -14.77 18.71
N SER A 97 -10.19 -15.58 17.68
CA SER A 97 -10.59 -16.99 17.81
C SER A 97 -10.33 -17.75 16.49
N PRO A 98 -10.03 -19.06 16.55
CA PRO A 98 -9.97 -19.94 15.37
C PRO A 98 -11.24 -19.90 14.48
N SER A 99 -12.39 -19.53 15.05
CA SER A 99 -13.65 -19.41 14.31
C SER A 99 -13.79 -18.10 13.51
N ARG A 100 -12.95 -17.09 13.78
CA ARG A 100 -13.00 -15.79 13.10
C ARG A 100 -11.82 -15.65 12.16
N GLN A 101 -12.02 -16.07 10.92
CA GLN A 101 -11.03 -15.94 9.85
C GLN A 101 -10.84 -14.47 9.45
N ARG A 102 -9.60 -14.09 9.15
CA ARG A 102 -9.27 -12.78 8.57
C ARG A 102 -8.78 -12.90 7.14
N THR A 103 -9.18 -11.91 6.34
CA THR A 103 -8.80 -11.80 4.93
C THR A 103 -7.87 -10.61 4.72
N ALA A 104 -6.70 -10.87 4.15
CA ALA A 104 -5.79 -9.85 3.66
C ALA A 104 -6.12 -9.55 2.18
N GLY A 105 -6.31 -8.28 1.87
CA GLY A 105 -6.51 -7.79 0.51
C GLY A 105 -5.24 -7.14 0.00
N PHE A 106 -4.89 -7.38 -1.26
CA PHE A 106 -3.74 -6.72 -1.89
C PHE A 106 -4.11 -6.11 -3.23
N ILE A 107 -3.76 -4.85 -3.44
CA ILE A 107 -3.68 -4.23 -4.77
C ILE A 107 -2.21 -4.27 -5.17
N GLY A 108 -1.87 -5.16 -6.09
CA GLY A 108 -0.48 -5.51 -6.40
C GLY A 108 0.04 -6.65 -5.50
N PHE A 109 0.40 -7.78 -6.12
CA PHE A 109 0.79 -9.00 -5.42
C PHE A 109 2.22 -9.45 -5.74
N GLY A 110 3.16 -8.52 -5.55
CA GLY A 110 4.60 -8.71 -5.76
C GLY A 110 5.34 -9.26 -4.53
N ARG A 111 6.64 -9.02 -4.47
CA ARG A 111 7.53 -9.51 -3.39
C ARG A 111 7.14 -8.93 -2.02
N ILE A 112 6.90 -7.61 -1.97
CA ILE A 112 6.49 -6.90 -0.75
C ILE A 112 5.16 -7.44 -0.22
N ALA A 113 4.18 -7.67 -1.11
CA ALA A 113 2.88 -8.21 -0.73
C ALA A 113 2.99 -9.62 -0.13
N LYS A 114 3.81 -10.49 -0.72
CA LYS A 114 4.07 -11.84 -0.20
C LYS A 114 4.81 -11.82 1.15
N ALA A 115 5.78 -10.92 1.31
CA ALA A 115 6.49 -10.72 2.58
C ALA A 115 5.56 -10.15 3.68
N THR A 116 4.64 -9.26 3.30
CA THR A 116 3.59 -8.72 4.19
C THR A 116 2.61 -9.82 4.59
N LEU A 117 2.13 -10.62 3.63
CA LEU A 117 1.22 -11.73 3.89
C LEU A 117 1.82 -12.75 4.87
N ALA A 118 3.09 -13.12 4.71
CA ALA A 118 3.77 -14.04 5.62
C ALA A 118 3.76 -13.53 7.08
N ARG A 119 3.89 -12.21 7.28
CA ARG A 119 3.82 -11.58 8.61
C ARG A 119 2.41 -11.52 9.18
N LEU A 120 1.37 -11.55 8.36
CA LEU A 120 -0.03 -11.55 8.79
C LEU A 120 -0.50 -12.92 9.28
N VAL A 121 0.13 -14.01 8.84
CA VAL A 121 -0.19 -15.39 9.28
C VAL A 121 -0.23 -15.52 10.82
N PRO A 122 0.80 -15.10 11.58
CA PRO A 122 0.76 -15.18 13.05
C PRO A 122 -0.28 -14.25 13.69
N PHE A 123 -0.82 -13.26 12.97
CA PHE A 123 -1.99 -12.49 13.40
C PHE A 123 -3.32 -13.23 13.12
N GLY A 124 -3.29 -14.45 12.60
CA GLY A 124 -4.48 -15.26 12.34
C GLY A 124 -5.20 -14.91 11.03
N PHE A 125 -4.49 -14.32 10.06
CA PHE A 125 -4.97 -14.23 8.69
C PHE A 125 -4.88 -15.60 8.04
N THR A 126 -6.00 -16.06 7.48
CA THR A 126 -6.10 -17.38 6.86
C THR A 126 -6.48 -17.29 5.38
N ARG A 127 -6.93 -16.12 4.92
CA ARG A 127 -7.35 -15.89 3.52
C ARG A 127 -6.59 -14.70 2.94
N CYS A 128 -6.21 -14.82 1.67
CA CYS A 128 -5.63 -13.74 0.90
C CYS A 128 -6.39 -13.58 -0.41
N VAL A 129 -6.80 -12.35 -0.72
CA VAL A 129 -7.35 -11.98 -2.02
C VAL A 129 -6.50 -10.88 -2.62
N TYR A 130 -6.27 -10.91 -3.93
CA TYR A 130 -5.47 -9.88 -4.57
C TYR A 130 -5.98 -9.50 -5.96
N GLY A 131 -5.88 -8.22 -6.27
CA GLY A 131 -6.20 -7.65 -7.58
C GLY A 131 -5.10 -7.93 -8.60
N ALA A 132 -5.50 -8.06 -9.86
CA ALA A 132 -4.57 -8.13 -10.98
C ALA A 132 -3.62 -6.91 -10.97
N ASN A 133 -2.33 -7.13 -11.23
CA ASN A 133 -1.43 -6.03 -11.57
C ASN A 133 -1.75 -5.60 -13.02
N PRO A 134 -2.16 -4.33 -13.28
CA PRO A 134 -2.53 -3.89 -14.62
C PRO A 134 -1.36 -3.93 -15.62
N HIS A 135 -0.11 -3.94 -15.16
CA HIS A 135 1.07 -4.13 -16.01
C HIS A 135 1.47 -5.60 -16.19
N SER A 136 0.73 -6.54 -15.61
CA SER A 136 1.02 -7.96 -15.78
C SER A 136 0.52 -8.44 -17.14
N THR A 137 1.45 -8.84 -18.00
CA THR A 137 1.15 -9.59 -19.23
C THR A 137 0.70 -11.03 -18.96
N ARG A 138 0.70 -11.48 -17.69
CA ARG A 138 0.20 -12.81 -17.30
C ARG A 138 -1.33 -12.81 -17.31
N GLN A 139 -1.88 -13.27 -18.43
CA GLN A 139 -3.26 -13.72 -18.51
C GLN A 139 -3.41 -15.04 -17.73
N GLY A 140 -4.44 -15.14 -16.89
CA GLY A 140 -4.75 -16.33 -16.09
C GLY A 140 -4.45 -16.20 -14.60
N SER A 141 -5.27 -16.86 -13.78
CA SER A 141 -4.90 -17.17 -12.40
C SER A 141 -3.74 -18.15 -12.44
N ASN A 142 -2.73 -17.93 -11.61
CA ASN A 142 -1.59 -18.86 -11.53
C ASN A 142 -1.89 -19.83 -10.38
N ASP A 143 -2.98 -20.58 -10.54
CA ASP A 143 -3.64 -21.38 -9.49
C ASP A 143 -2.64 -22.27 -8.76
N ASP A 144 -1.69 -22.87 -9.48
CA ASP A 144 -0.63 -23.70 -8.89
C ASP A 144 0.29 -22.89 -7.97
N SER A 145 0.75 -21.70 -8.40
CA SER A 145 1.63 -20.87 -7.56
C SER A 145 0.91 -20.23 -6.37
N ASP A 146 -0.38 -19.93 -6.52
CA ASP A 146 -1.20 -19.41 -5.43
C ASP A 146 -1.47 -20.51 -4.40
N LYS A 147 -1.73 -21.74 -4.86
CA LYS A 147 -1.84 -22.92 -4.01
C LYS A 147 -0.53 -23.24 -3.29
N GLU A 148 0.60 -23.25 -3.99
CA GLU A 148 1.92 -23.44 -3.36
C GLU A 148 2.21 -22.39 -2.30
N LEU A 149 1.87 -21.13 -2.55
CA LEU A 149 2.02 -20.05 -1.56
C LEU A 149 1.09 -20.27 -0.36
N ALA A 150 -0.17 -20.67 -0.61
CA ALA A 150 -1.13 -20.96 0.45
C ALA A 150 -0.64 -22.12 1.33
N ASP A 151 -0.24 -23.24 0.73
CA ASP A 151 0.26 -24.42 1.43
C ASP A 151 1.52 -24.08 2.26
N ARG A 152 2.47 -23.35 1.66
CA ARG A 152 3.71 -22.94 2.35
C ARG A 152 3.46 -22.04 3.55
N LEU A 153 2.46 -21.17 3.49
CA LEU A 153 2.12 -20.23 4.56
C LEU A 153 1.03 -20.75 5.51
N GLY A 154 0.47 -21.94 5.25
CA GLY A 154 -0.65 -22.49 6.03
C GLY A 154 -1.95 -21.69 5.89
N LEU A 155 -2.15 -21.03 4.75
CA LEU A 155 -3.37 -20.28 4.45
C LEU A 155 -4.45 -21.20 3.89
N THR A 156 -5.72 -20.91 4.21
CA THR A 156 -6.87 -21.59 3.62
C THR A 156 -7.01 -21.28 2.13
N SER A 157 -6.66 -20.07 1.70
CA SER A 157 -6.70 -19.69 0.28
C SER A 157 -5.85 -18.47 -0.02
N VAL A 158 -5.24 -18.46 -1.20
CA VAL A 158 -4.72 -17.28 -1.88
C VAL A 158 -5.42 -17.21 -3.24
N ARG A 159 -6.07 -16.10 -3.57
CA ARG A 159 -6.88 -16.00 -4.79
C ARG A 159 -6.70 -14.66 -5.49
N ARG A 160 -6.48 -14.72 -6.81
CA ARG A 160 -6.65 -13.57 -7.70
C ARG A 160 -8.13 -13.29 -7.90
N VAL A 161 -8.55 -12.05 -7.70
CA VAL A 161 -9.95 -11.60 -7.85
C VAL A 161 -10.01 -10.20 -8.46
N ASP A 162 -11.20 -9.71 -8.79
CA ASP A 162 -11.41 -8.29 -9.15
C ASP A 162 -11.28 -7.37 -7.92
N LEU A 163 -11.14 -6.06 -8.17
CA LEU A 163 -10.94 -5.07 -7.11
C LEU A 163 -12.15 -4.91 -6.20
N ASP A 164 -13.37 -5.14 -6.69
CA ASP A 164 -14.57 -5.08 -5.86
C ASP A 164 -14.58 -6.18 -4.81
N THR A 165 -14.14 -7.36 -5.20
CA THR A 165 -13.93 -8.51 -4.30
C THR A 165 -12.79 -8.23 -3.33
N VAL A 166 -11.69 -7.61 -3.77
CA VAL A 166 -10.63 -7.16 -2.85
C VAL A 166 -11.20 -6.21 -1.80
N ALA A 167 -11.95 -5.18 -2.20
CA ALA A 167 -12.52 -4.22 -1.27
C ALA A 167 -13.46 -4.88 -0.25
N SER A 168 -14.43 -5.65 -0.74
CA SER A 168 -15.53 -6.19 0.08
C SER A 168 -15.13 -7.36 0.98
N GLU A 169 -14.20 -8.22 0.57
CA GLU A 169 -13.81 -9.39 1.36
C GLU A 169 -12.74 -9.10 2.42
N SER A 170 -11.97 -8.01 2.27
CA SER A 170 -10.76 -7.77 3.06
C SER A 170 -11.04 -7.08 4.40
N ASP A 171 -10.35 -7.53 5.45
CA ASP A 171 -10.31 -6.83 6.74
C ASP A 171 -9.23 -5.75 6.75
N VAL A 172 -8.16 -5.98 5.98
CA VAL A 172 -7.13 -4.97 5.71
C VAL A 172 -6.78 -5.04 4.23
N VAL A 173 -6.80 -3.90 3.55
CA VAL A 173 -6.38 -3.76 2.14
C VAL A 173 -5.01 -3.09 2.12
N PHE A 174 -4.02 -3.76 1.54
CA PHE A 174 -2.67 -3.24 1.33
C PHE A 174 -2.48 -2.82 -0.13
N VAL A 175 -2.15 -1.55 -0.34
CA VAL A 175 -1.86 -0.97 -1.65
C VAL A 175 -0.35 -1.06 -1.88
N LEU A 176 0.04 -2.00 -2.74
CA LEU A 176 1.44 -2.39 -3.01
C LEU A 176 1.71 -2.54 -4.53
N ALA A 177 0.85 -1.96 -5.37
CA ALA A 177 1.01 -1.91 -6.81
C ALA A 177 1.96 -0.77 -7.21
N PRO A 178 2.67 -0.90 -8.35
CA PRO A 178 3.48 0.19 -8.89
C PRO A 178 2.61 1.41 -9.26
N GLY A 179 3.23 2.58 -9.31
CA GLY A 179 2.59 3.80 -9.81
C GLY A 179 2.44 3.80 -11.33
N GLY A 180 1.66 4.76 -11.82
CA GLY A 180 1.52 5.03 -13.24
C GLY A 180 0.07 5.28 -13.67
N PRO A 181 -0.16 5.64 -14.94
CA PRO A 181 -1.49 6.00 -15.43
C PRO A 181 -2.55 4.92 -15.25
N SER A 182 -2.17 3.64 -15.31
CA SER A 182 -3.10 2.50 -15.17
C SER A 182 -3.48 2.16 -13.73
N THR A 183 -2.76 2.71 -12.74
CA THR A 183 -3.04 2.52 -11.30
C THR A 183 -3.42 3.83 -10.61
N TYR A 184 -3.48 4.94 -11.35
CA TYR A 184 -3.88 6.24 -10.84
C TYR A 184 -5.29 6.19 -10.27
N HIS A 185 -5.43 6.56 -8.99
CA HIS A 185 -6.68 6.53 -8.22
C HIS A 185 -7.44 5.20 -8.34
N VAL A 186 -6.71 4.09 -8.44
CA VAL A 186 -7.31 2.74 -8.42
C VAL A 186 -8.08 2.48 -7.12
N VAL A 187 -7.68 3.14 -6.03
CA VAL A 187 -8.44 3.27 -4.79
C VAL A 187 -9.17 4.61 -4.81
N ASN A 188 -10.35 4.62 -5.41
CA ASN A 188 -11.26 5.76 -5.47
C ASN A 188 -12.40 5.64 -4.44
N GLU A 189 -13.32 6.60 -4.43
CA GLU A 189 -14.48 6.60 -3.52
C GLU A 189 -15.33 5.32 -3.63
N GLU A 190 -15.55 4.80 -4.84
CA GLU A 190 -16.34 3.58 -5.06
C GLU A 190 -15.67 2.36 -4.41
N PHE A 191 -14.37 2.18 -4.60
CA PHE A 191 -13.59 1.12 -3.97
C PHE A 191 -13.67 1.23 -2.43
N LEU A 192 -13.42 2.42 -1.90
CA LEU A 192 -13.43 2.68 -0.46
C LEU A 192 -14.79 2.40 0.17
N ARG A 193 -15.89 2.73 -0.51
CA ARG A 193 -17.25 2.45 -0.02
C ARG A 193 -17.64 0.98 -0.06
N LYS A 194 -16.98 0.17 -0.89
CA LYS A 194 -17.14 -1.30 -0.91
C LYS A 194 -16.37 -1.99 0.21
N MET A 195 -15.39 -1.31 0.82
CA MET A 195 -14.66 -1.87 1.95
C MET A 195 -15.57 -2.11 3.17
N LYS A 196 -15.15 -3.04 4.03
CA LYS A 196 -15.83 -3.27 5.32
C LYS A 196 -15.75 -2.01 6.18
N LYS A 197 -16.82 -1.73 6.93
CA LYS A 197 -16.86 -0.60 7.87
C LYS A 197 -15.72 -0.60 8.90
N MET A 198 -15.31 -1.79 9.36
CA MET A 198 -14.19 -1.98 10.29
C MET A 198 -12.86 -2.26 9.56
N GLY A 199 -12.83 -2.10 8.25
CA GLY A 199 -11.66 -2.35 7.41
C GLY A 199 -10.63 -1.24 7.55
N VAL A 200 -9.36 -1.60 7.37
CA VAL A 200 -8.22 -0.67 7.35
C VAL A 200 -7.60 -0.65 5.96
N LEU A 201 -7.32 0.54 5.45
CA LEU A 201 -6.51 0.72 4.25
C LEU A 201 -5.06 0.98 4.65
N VAL A 202 -4.11 0.34 3.97
CA VAL A 202 -2.68 0.61 4.13
C VAL A 202 -2.07 0.94 2.78
N ASN A 203 -1.39 2.07 2.64
CA ASN A 203 -0.65 2.42 1.43
C ASN A 203 0.83 2.66 1.75
N ALA A 204 1.68 1.82 1.16
CA ALA A 204 3.14 1.94 1.23
C ALA A 204 3.78 1.83 -0.17
N SER A 205 3.04 2.20 -1.23
CA SER A 205 3.55 2.18 -2.60
C SER A 205 3.70 3.58 -3.20
N ARG A 206 2.62 4.20 -3.70
CA ARG A 206 2.59 5.60 -4.16
C ARG A 206 1.30 6.27 -3.71
N GLY A 207 1.40 7.55 -3.36
CA GLY A 207 0.25 8.37 -3.03
C GLY A 207 -0.81 8.40 -4.12
N THR A 208 -0.38 8.47 -5.39
CA THR A 208 -1.27 8.57 -6.56
C THR A 208 -2.18 7.35 -6.80
N LEU A 209 -1.98 6.22 -6.11
CA LEU A 209 -2.90 5.09 -6.19
C LEU A 209 -4.20 5.32 -5.43
N VAL A 210 -4.18 6.22 -4.45
CA VAL A 210 -5.31 6.53 -3.58
C VAL A 210 -5.75 7.95 -3.83
N ASP A 211 -7.02 8.12 -4.17
CA ASP A 211 -7.64 9.45 -4.22
C ASP A 211 -7.72 10.02 -2.80
N SER A 212 -6.90 11.04 -2.52
CA SER A 212 -6.75 11.62 -1.18
C SER A 212 -8.02 12.32 -0.69
N ASP A 213 -8.78 12.94 -1.58
CA ASP A 213 -10.05 13.60 -1.24
C ASP A 213 -11.14 12.56 -0.96
N ALA A 214 -11.23 11.53 -1.80
CA ALA A 214 -12.16 10.42 -1.59
C ALA A 214 -11.87 9.69 -0.28
N LEU A 215 -10.59 9.42 0.02
CA LEU A 215 -10.20 8.77 1.27
C LEU A 215 -10.58 9.62 2.48
N ALA A 216 -10.23 10.91 2.50
CA ALA A 216 -10.59 11.81 3.60
C ALA A 216 -12.11 11.88 3.80
N LYS A 217 -12.89 11.96 2.70
CA LYS A 217 -14.35 11.96 2.75
C LYS A 217 -14.91 10.66 3.35
N VAL A 218 -14.49 9.50 2.85
CA VAL A 218 -15.01 8.20 3.32
C VAL A 218 -14.60 7.93 4.77
N LEU A 219 -13.38 8.32 5.17
CA LEU A 219 -12.96 8.29 6.56
C LEU A 219 -13.88 9.15 7.41
N LYS A 220 -14.04 10.44 7.10
CA LYS A 220 -14.91 11.37 7.82
C LYS A 220 -16.35 10.86 7.99
N GLU A 221 -16.91 10.24 6.95
CA GLU A 221 -18.25 9.64 6.96
C GLU A 221 -18.33 8.29 7.73
N GLY A 222 -17.19 7.72 8.11
CA GLY A 222 -17.11 6.44 8.81
C GLY A 222 -17.40 5.23 7.92
N GLY A 223 -17.12 5.34 6.62
CA GLY A 223 -17.26 4.25 5.66
C GLY A 223 -16.21 3.14 5.85
N ILE A 224 -15.01 3.50 6.29
CA ILE A 224 -13.98 2.56 6.78
C ILE A 224 -13.49 3.00 8.17
N TRP A 225 -12.70 2.15 8.83
CA TRP A 225 -12.23 2.43 10.18
C TRP A 225 -11.15 3.52 10.18
N ALA A 226 -10.06 3.28 9.46
CA ALA A 226 -8.84 4.07 9.48
C ALA A 226 -7.96 3.80 8.25
N ALA A 227 -6.98 4.66 8.02
CA ALA A 227 -5.94 4.46 7.01
C ALA A 227 -4.52 4.63 7.58
N GLY A 228 -3.62 3.72 7.21
CA GLY A 228 -2.19 3.82 7.52
C GLY A 228 -1.40 4.13 6.26
N LEU A 229 -0.79 5.31 6.17
CA LEU A 229 -0.18 5.80 4.93
C LEU A 229 1.30 6.14 5.17
N ASP A 230 2.19 5.49 4.42
CA ASP A 230 3.60 5.90 4.27
C ASP A 230 3.76 6.95 3.18
N VAL A 231 2.82 6.93 2.21
CA VAL A 231 2.83 7.78 1.03
C VAL A 231 1.47 8.45 0.78
N VAL A 232 1.48 9.69 0.31
CA VAL A 232 0.29 10.49 -0.03
C VAL A 232 0.47 11.27 -1.34
N GLU A 233 -0.63 11.67 -1.95
CA GLU A 233 -0.60 12.47 -3.17
C GLU A 233 0.01 13.86 -2.91
N GLY A 234 0.76 14.40 -3.86
CA GLY A 234 1.44 15.70 -3.72
C GLY A 234 2.85 15.65 -3.13
N GLU A 235 3.38 14.47 -2.82
CA GLU A 235 4.77 14.33 -2.37
C GLU A 235 5.78 14.90 -3.38
N PRO A 236 6.90 15.49 -2.90
CA PRO A 236 7.28 15.65 -1.49
C PRO A 236 6.66 16.88 -0.80
N ASN A 237 5.85 17.67 -1.51
CA ASN A 237 5.37 18.97 -1.05
C ASN A 237 3.95 18.89 -0.48
N ILE A 238 3.82 18.30 0.71
CA ILE A 238 2.51 18.14 1.36
C ILE A 238 2.17 19.38 2.20
N PRO A 239 1.13 20.15 1.84
CA PRO A 239 0.77 21.32 2.61
C PRO A 239 -0.04 20.97 3.86
N ALA A 240 -0.07 21.87 4.85
CA ALA A 240 -0.81 21.66 6.09
C ALA A 240 -2.34 21.58 5.91
N ASP A 241 -2.86 22.05 4.77
CA ASP A 241 -4.26 21.98 4.41
C ASP A 241 -4.62 20.76 3.56
N HIS A 242 -3.65 19.88 3.28
CA HIS A 242 -3.89 18.61 2.59
C HIS A 242 -5.00 17.81 3.30
N PRO A 243 -5.98 17.25 2.57
CA PRO A 243 -7.16 16.60 3.16
C PRO A 243 -6.80 15.50 4.17
N LEU A 244 -5.79 14.68 3.85
CA LEU A 244 -5.31 13.60 4.73
C LEU A 244 -4.45 14.06 5.92
N VAL A 245 -3.92 15.29 5.89
CA VAL A 245 -3.23 15.87 7.06
C VAL A 245 -4.26 16.27 8.13
N ARG A 246 -5.44 16.71 7.69
CA ARG A 246 -6.54 17.15 8.56
C ARG A 246 -7.44 16.02 9.06
N GLU A 247 -7.46 14.87 8.37
CA GLU A 247 -8.24 13.71 8.79
C GLU A 247 -7.48 12.92 9.88
N PRO A 248 -8.06 12.74 11.08
CA PRO A 248 -7.37 12.08 12.17
C PRO A 248 -7.28 10.55 12.06
N ARG A 249 -8.10 9.89 11.24
CA ARG A 249 -8.19 8.41 11.17
C ARG A 249 -7.49 7.80 9.97
#